data_AF-A0A212PKK5-F1
#
_entry.id   AF-A0A212PKK5-F1
#
_cell.length_a   1.000
_cell.length_b   1.000
_cell.length_c   1.000
_cell.angle_alpha   90.00
_cell.angle_beta   90.00
_cell.angle_gamma   90.00
#
_symmetry.space_group_name_H-M   'P 1'
#
loop_
_entity.id
_entity.type
_entity.pdbx_description
1 polymer ?
#
loop_
_entity_poly.entity_id
_entity_poly.type
_entity_poly.pdbx_seq_one_letter_code
_entity_poly.pdbx_strand_id
1 'polypeptide(L)'
;MTTESPFRHAAKPDWYAQTARFARPDPGKAKLQLLNTLLPYVLVLNLMFLSIHLHVPYAITLGLAVIGAAYLVRIFIIFHDCTHGSFLPSPRANRIIGYITGILTFTPFDDWRRTHAVHHVTAGDLDRRGTGDIRTLTVEEYREASFFKRLGYRLYRSPLVMFGLGPGWVFLLRNRFPFRGWKRRDLYSVLFTNIALLTIISAASATVGLRAYAAVQLPVLLIAATVGIWLFYIQHNFRGIYWARHEKVDPIRVALEGASYYKLPRLLQWFTANIGFHHLHHIRPGIPNYRLQECFEATPQVHVPPLTIRKSLSSLSLKLIDEENGGMVGFTSAGIASTADAQGAFTLNGLRGLLVDIWNVFLLHAVVAHVNNGLIPAAAFLLLLSIATGDVYLERTVLHLLLIALCMIPVSFFSGILDWRRKFHGARAPVFFRKIWLTVSLFLLVGSAAMARLSFGQSAFSRWIYAGCVFASFPVVVLLGHYGAKLASARK
;
A
#
# COMPACT_ATOMS: atom_id res chain seq x y z
N MET A 1 11.18 -41.49 -24.58
CA MET A 1 10.79 -41.59 -23.16
C MET A 1 10.31 -40.22 -22.71
N THR A 2 9.00 -40.04 -22.65
CA THR A 2 8.34 -38.85 -22.12
C THR A 2 8.53 -38.83 -20.61
N THR A 3 9.28 -37.85 -20.10
CA THR A 3 9.39 -37.56 -18.67
C THR A 3 8.02 -37.14 -18.15
N GLU A 4 7.31 -38.07 -17.51
CA GLU A 4 6.11 -37.74 -16.74
C GLU A 4 6.50 -36.76 -15.62
N SER A 5 5.83 -35.62 -15.61
CA SER A 5 5.84 -34.68 -14.50
C SER A 5 5.41 -35.40 -13.21
N PRO A 6 6.18 -35.37 -12.12
CA PRO A 6 5.85 -36.09 -10.88
C PRO A 6 4.63 -35.51 -10.13
N PHE A 7 4.05 -34.41 -10.61
CA PHE A 7 2.83 -33.84 -10.08
C PHE A 7 1.61 -34.70 -10.47
N ARG A 8 1.43 -35.84 -9.79
CA ARG A 8 0.09 -36.43 -9.68
C ARG A 8 -0.78 -35.39 -8.99
N HIS A 9 -1.65 -34.71 -9.74
CA HIS A 9 -2.74 -33.94 -9.15
C HIS A 9 -3.49 -34.89 -8.22
N ALA A 10 -3.36 -34.69 -6.90
CA ALA A 10 -4.13 -35.44 -5.93
C ALA A 10 -5.61 -35.39 -6.38
N ALA A 11 -6.22 -36.56 -6.58
CA ALA A 11 -7.59 -36.63 -7.01
C ALA A 11 -8.44 -35.85 -6.00
N LYS A 12 -9.25 -34.91 -6.51
CA LYS A 12 -10.09 -34.10 -5.63
C LYS A 12 -11.08 -35.03 -4.91
N PRO A 13 -11.27 -34.91 -3.60
CA PRO A 13 -12.21 -35.76 -2.86
C PRO A 13 -13.63 -35.64 -3.41
N ASP A 14 -14.45 -36.69 -3.27
CA ASP A 14 -15.84 -36.69 -3.78
C ASP A 14 -16.70 -35.56 -3.20
N TRP A 15 -16.48 -35.19 -1.94
CA TRP A 15 -17.17 -34.06 -1.31
C TRP A 15 -16.87 -32.72 -2.02
N TYR A 16 -15.72 -32.59 -2.69
CA TYR A 16 -15.39 -31.41 -3.48
C TYR A 16 -16.38 -31.22 -4.63
N ALA A 17 -16.82 -32.30 -5.28
CA ALA A 17 -17.81 -32.23 -6.35
C ALA A 17 -19.17 -31.75 -5.82
N GLN A 18 -19.54 -32.14 -4.59
CA GLN A 18 -20.80 -31.76 -3.95
C GLN A 18 -20.93 -30.25 -3.75
N THR A 19 -19.82 -29.54 -3.52
CA THR A 19 -19.85 -28.08 -3.35
C THR A 19 -20.15 -27.32 -4.65
N ALA A 20 -20.07 -27.97 -5.82
CA ALA A 20 -20.32 -27.33 -7.12
C ALA A 20 -21.77 -26.82 -7.27
N ARG A 21 -22.76 -27.48 -6.64
CA ARG A 21 -24.18 -27.05 -6.70
C ARG A 21 -24.41 -25.66 -6.12
N PHE A 22 -23.55 -25.22 -5.21
CA PHE A 22 -23.63 -23.90 -4.58
C PHE A 22 -23.00 -22.79 -5.43
N ALA A 23 -22.24 -23.13 -6.48
CA ALA A 23 -21.65 -22.16 -7.40
C ALA A 23 -22.64 -21.54 -8.39
N ARG A 24 -23.89 -22.02 -8.43
CA ARG A 24 -24.93 -21.41 -9.27
C ARG A 24 -25.38 -20.08 -8.68
N PRO A 25 -25.17 -18.94 -9.35
CA PRO A 25 -25.63 -17.65 -8.87
C PRO A 25 -27.16 -17.55 -8.82
N ASP A 26 -27.65 -16.76 -7.88
CA ASP A 26 -29.07 -16.49 -7.67
C ASP A 26 -29.33 -15.00 -7.93
N PRO A 27 -30.00 -14.64 -9.04
CA PRO A 27 -30.21 -13.24 -9.39
C PRO A 27 -31.12 -12.52 -8.39
N GLY A 28 -32.04 -13.22 -7.72
CA GLY A 28 -32.91 -12.64 -6.69
C GLY A 28 -32.09 -12.24 -5.46
N LYS A 29 -31.29 -13.17 -4.93
CA LYS A 29 -30.40 -12.88 -3.79
C LYS A 29 -29.36 -11.80 -4.14
N ALA A 30 -28.77 -11.85 -5.33
CA ALA A 30 -27.80 -10.85 -5.78
C ALA A 30 -28.41 -9.44 -5.88
N LYS A 31 -29.60 -9.30 -6.50
CA LYS A 31 -30.32 -8.02 -6.57
C LYS A 31 -30.67 -7.49 -5.19
N LEU A 32 -31.19 -8.34 -4.30
CA LEU A 32 -31.51 -7.95 -2.92
C LEU A 32 -30.26 -7.47 -2.18
N GLN A 33 -29.12 -8.17 -2.33
CA GLN A 33 -27.87 -7.74 -1.73
C GLN A 33 -27.38 -6.38 -2.28
N LEU A 34 -27.49 -6.13 -3.59
CA LEU A 34 -27.14 -4.83 -4.15
C LEU A 34 -28.03 -3.73 -3.59
N LEU A 35 -29.35 -3.95 -3.53
CA LEU A 35 -30.31 -2.98 -3.05
C LEU A 35 -30.09 -2.66 -1.57
N ASN A 36 -30.00 -3.68 -0.71
CA ASN A 36 -29.83 -3.52 0.73
C ASN A 36 -28.41 -3.15 1.16
N THR A 37 -27.47 -3.01 0.22
CA THR A 37 -26.11 -2.53 0.48
C THR A 37 -25.90 -1.12 -0.07
N LEU A 38 -26.20 -0.90 -1.35
CA LEU A 38 -25.91 0.37 -2.02
C LEU A 38 -26.86 1.50 -1.60
N LEU A 39 -28.17 1.21 -1.45
CA LEU A 39 -29.10 2.27 -1.03
C LEU A 39 -28.82 2.75 0.40
N PRO A 40 -28.66 1.87 1.41
CA PRO A 40 -28.31 2.34 2.76
C PRO A 40 -26.94 3.01 2.81
N TYR A 41 -25.96 2.56 2.04
CA TYR A 41 -24.66 3.22 1.95
C TYR A 41 -24.80 4.67 1.48
N VAL A 42 -25.51 4.89 0.37
CA VAL A 42 -25.76 6.24 -0.16
C VAL A 42 -26.55 7.08 0.84
N LEU A 43 -27.56 6.50 1.50
CA LEU A 43 -28.33 7.20 2.53
C LEU A 43 -27.44 7.64 3.70
N VAL A 44 -26.58 6.77 4.22
CA VAL A 44 -25.66 7.09 5.30
C VAL A 44 -24.68 8.20 4.89
N LEU A 45 -24.14 8.15 3.68
CA LEU A 45 -23.28 9.25 3.18
C LEU A 45 -24.05 10.58 3.09
N ASN A 46 -25.29 10.57 2.63
CA ASN A 46 -26.12 11.78 2.59
C ASN A 46 -26.41 12.32 4.00
N LEU A 47 -26.68 11.45 4.98
CA LEU A 47 -26.85 11.84 6.38
C LEU A 47 -25.57 12.45 6.96
N MET A 48 -24.39 11.96 6.57
CA MET A 48 -23.11 12.54 6.97
C MET A 48 -22.86 13.92 6.35
N PHE A 49 -23.25 14.13 5.09
CA PHE A 49 -23.20 15.47 4.48
C PHE A 49 -24.20 16.43 5.13
N LEU A 50 -25.42 15.95 5.40
CA LEU A 50 -26.45 16.71 6.09
C LEU A 50 -26.01 17.11 7.50
N SER A 51 -25.37 16.23 8.26
CA SER A 51 -24.88 16.56 9.61
C SER A 51 -23.83 17.68 9.59
N ILE A 52 -22.93 17.68 8.59
CA ILE A 52 -21.96 18.77 8.40
C ILE A 52 -22.68 20.08 8.02
N HIS A 53 -23.65 20.00 7.11
CA HIS A 53 -24.42 21.16 6.65
C HIS A 53 -25.24 21.81 7.78
N LEU A 54 -25.83 20.98 8.65
CA LEU A 54 -26.57 21.42 9.83
C LEU A 54 -25.67 21.79 11.02
N HIS A 55 -24.35 21.79 10.84
CA HIS A 55 -23.35 22.13 11.88
C HIS A 55 -23.48 21.29 13.16
N VAL A 56 -23.94 20.05 13.02
CA VAL A 56 -24.01 19.07 14.10
C VAL A 56 -22.59 18.70 14.55
N PRO A 57 -22.35 18.37 15.83
CA PRO A 57 -21.02 17.96 16.29
C PRO A 57 -20.43 16.85 15.42
N TYR A 58 -19.19 17.04 14.99
CA TYR A 58 -18.51 16.13 14.05
C TYR A 58 -18.40 14.68 14.57
N ALA A 59 -18.48 14.47 15.89
CA ALA A 59 -18.59 13.14 16.49
C ALA A 59 -19.78 12.32 15.95
N ILE A 60 -20.91 12.97 15.63
CA ILE A 60 -22.08 12.30 15.04
C ILE A 60 -21.76 11.85 13.62
N THR A 61 -21.09 12.69 12.83
CA THR A 61 -20.57 12.33 11.50
C THR A 61 -19.62 11.13 11.58
N LEU A 62 -18.72 11.10 12.57
CA LEU A 62 -17.83 9.96 12.81
C LEU A 62 -18.58 8.68 13.23
N GLY A 63 -19.65 8.80 14.03
CA GLY A 63 -20.52 7.68 14.37
C GLY A 63 -21.20 7.08 13.12
N LEU A 64 -21.73 7.95 12.25
CA LEU A 64 -22.27 7.55 10.94
C LEU A 64 -21.19 6.94 10.04
N ALA A 65 -19.94 7.43 10.11
CA ALA A 65 -18.82 6.89 9.34
C ALA A 65 -18.56 5.40 9.63
N VAL A 66 -18.76 4.94 10.88
CA VAL A 66 -18.65 3.52 11.24
C VAL A 66 -19.69 2.68 10.51
N ILE A 67 -20.93 3.17 10.43
CA ILE A 67 -22.02 2.50 9.71
C ILE A 67 -21.73 2.50 8.20
N GLY A 68 -21.31 3.65 7.66
CA GLY A 68 -20.91 3.78 6.26
C GLY A 68 -19.76 2.84 5.90
N ALA A 69 -18.78 2.71 6.79
CA ALA A 69 -17.65 1.81 6.62
C ALA A 69 -18.07 0.33 6.62
N ALA A 70 -19.02 -0.06 7.49
CA ALA A 70 -19.55 -1.42 7.51
C ALA A 70 -20.24 -1.78 6.18
N TYR A 71 -20.98 -0.85 5.59
CA TYR A 71 -21.53 -1.03 4.23
C TYR A 71 -20.44 -1.05 3.17
N LEU A 72 -19.41 -0.20 3.27
CA LEU A 72 -18.31 -0.18 2.30
C LEU A 72 -17.50 -1.48 2.32
N VAL A 73 -17.33 -2.12 3.48
CA VAL A 73 -16.78 -3.50 3.59
C VAL A 73 -17.65 -4.48 2.81
N ARG A 74 -18.97 -4.41 2.96
CA ARG A 74 -19.90 -5.26 2.20
C ARG A 74 -19.82 -5.03 0.69
N ILE A 75 -19.68 -3.77 0.26
CA ILE A 75 -19.47 -3.38 -1.15
C ILE A 75 -18.16 -3.99 -1.67
N PHE A 76 -17.09 -3.98 -0.87
CA PHE A 76 -15.83 -4.62 -1.24
C PHE A 76 -15.98 -6.13 -1.45
N ILE A 77 -16.85 -6.80 -0.69
CA ILE A 77 -17.04 -8.25 -0.82
C ILE A 77 -17.90 -8.59 -2.04
N ILE A 78 -18.88 -7.75 -2.37
CA ILE A 78 -19.61 -7.84 -3.66
C ILE A 78 -18.65 -7.62 -4.84
N PHE A 79 -17.77 -6.61 -4.72
CA PHE A 79 -16.69 -6.36 -5.68
C PHE A 79 -15.80 -7.59 -5.87
N HIS A 80 -15.37 -8.20 -4.75
CA HIS A 80 -14.56 -9.42 -4.72
C HIS A 80 -15.25 -10.57 -5.46
N ASP A 81 -16.52 -10.88 -5.18
CA ASP A 81 -17.24 -11.96 -5.86
C ASP A 81 -17.41 -11.68 -7.36
N CYS A 82 -17.61 -10.43 -7.74
CA CYS A 82 -17.64 -10.02 -9.14
C CYS A 82 -16.31 -10.30 -9.86
N THR A 83 -15.18 -10.27 -9.16
CA THR A 83 -13.86 -10.60 -9.73
C THR A 83 -13.75 -12.10 -10.06
N HIS A 84 -14.41 -12.94 -9.29
CA HIS A 84 -14.56 -14.38 -9.55
C HIS A 84 -15.65 -14.69 -10.59
N GLY A 85 -16.51 -13.71 -10.88
CA GLY A 85 -17.67 -13.88 -11.75
C GLY A 85 -18.79 -14.70 -11.11
N SER A 86 -18.75 -14.86 -9.78
CA SER A 86 -19.69 -15.71 -9.03
C SER A 86 -20.96 -14.97 -8.59
N PHE A 87 -20.91 -13.64 -8.48
CA PHE A 87 -21.99 -12.86 -7.86
C PHE A 87 -23.29 -12.87 -8.68
N LEU A 88 -23.19 -12.69 -10.00
CA LEU A 88 -24.31 -12.64 -10.96
C LEU A 88 -24.20 -13.75 -12.01
N PRO A 89 -25.32 -14.17 -12.66
CA PRO A 89 -25.27 -15.14 -13.75
C PRO A 89 -24.52 -14.65 -15.00
N SER A 90 -24.56 -13.34 -15.28
CA SER A 90 -23.95 -12.76 -16.48
C SER A 90 -22.51 -12.31 -16.21
N PRO A 91 -21.51 -12.78 -16.99
CA PRO A 91 -20.13 -12.31 -16.88
C PRO A 91 -20.00 -10.80 -17.12
N ARG A 92 -20.81 -10.25 -18.04
CA ARG A 92 -20.84 -8.81 -18.33
C ARG A 92 -21.40 -8.03 -17.14
N ALA A 93 -22.46 -8.53 -16.50
CA ALA A 93 -23.05 -7.90 -15.33
C ALA A 93 -22.10 -7.90 -14.13
N ASN A 94 -21.42 -9.02 -13.86
CA ASN A 94 -20.35 -9.07 -12.84
C ASN A 94 -19.27 -8.03 -13.13
N ARG A 95 -18.82 -7.90 -14.37
CA ARG A 95 -17.80 -6.90 -14.72
C ARG A 95 -18.31 -5.47 -14.49
N ILE A 96 -19.52 -5.13 -14.92
CA ILE A 96 -20.10 -3.79 -14.74
C ILE A 96 -20.23 -3.46 -13.25
N ILE A 97 -20.88 -4.34 -12.48
CA ILE A 97 -21.05 -4.15 -11.03
C ILE A 97 -19.69 -4.08 -10.35
N GLY A 98 -18.76 -4.95 -10.72
CA GLY A 98 -17.39 -4.93 -10.21
C GLY A 98 -16.65 -3.62 -10.46
N TYR A 99 -16.82 -2.98 -11.62
CA TYR A 99 -16.26 -1.63 -11.82
C TYR A 99 -16.93 -0.57 -10.95
N ILE A 100 -18.26 -0.59 -10.84
CA ILE A 100 -19.01 0.36 -10.00
C ILE A 100 -18.57 0.24 -8.54
N THR A 101 -18.61 -0.97 -7.98
CA THR A 101 -18.21 -1.23 -6.59
C THR A 101 -16.71 -1.01 -6.38
N GLY A 102 -15.88 -1.28 -7.40
CA GLY A 102 -14.44 -1.01 -7.37
C GLY A 102 -14.12 0.48 -7.30
N ILE A 103 -14.85 1.34 -8.02
CA ILE A 103 -14.72 2.79 -7.89
C ILE A 103 -15.08 3.24 -6.47
N LEU A 104 -16.22 2.78 -5.93
CA LEU A 104 -16.65 3.12 -4.57
C LEU A 104 -15.62 2.71 -3.50
N THR A 105 -14.96 1.57 -3.70
CA THR A 105 -13.93 1.03 -2.78
C THR A 105 -12.52 1.46 -3.14
N PHE A 106 -12.35 2.39 -4.09
CA PHE A 106 -11.05 2.91 -4.50
C PHE A 106 -10.08 1.80 -4.97
N THR A 107 -10.61 0.81 -5.68
CA THR A 107 -9.89 -0.40 -6.11
C THR A 107 -10.11 -0.71 -7.61
N PRO A 108 -9.05 -0.76 -8.43
CA PRO A 108 -9.18 -1.02 -9.87
C PRO A 108 -9.54 -2.49 -10.16
N PHE A 109 -10.69 -2.71 -10.81
CA PHE A 109 -11.30 -4.03 -10.95
C PHE A 109 -10.42 -5.10 -11.61
N ASP A 110 -9.93 -4.91 -12.85
CA ASP A 110 -9.22 -5.99 -13.55
C ASP A 110 -7.81 -6.23 -12.97
N ASP A 111 -7.13 -5.15 -12.55
CA ASP A 111 -5.81 -5.28 -11.94
C ASP A 111 -5.90 -6.06 -10.61
N TRP A 112 -6.90 -5.73 -9.78
CA TRP A 112 -7.16 -6.45 -8.55
C TRP A 112 -7.66 -7.88 -8.80
N ARG A 113 -8.55 -8.09 -9.78
CA ARG A 113 -9.01 -9.42 -10.20
C ARG A 113 -7.83 -10.33 -10.56
N ARG A 114 -6.85 -9.82 -11.31
CA ARG A 114 -5.66 -10.58 -11.69
C ARG A 114 -4.82 -10.92 -10.46
N THR A 115 -4.46 -9.94 -9.63
CA THR A 115 -3.60 -10.20 -8.47
C THR A 115 -4.28 -11.11 -7.45
N HIS A 116 -5.60 -10.99 -7.28
CA HIS A 116 -6.37 -11.86 -6.42
C HIS A 116 -6.51 -13.29 -6.98
N ALA A 117 -6.64 -13.46 -8.30
CA ALA A 117 -6.57 -14.78 -8.92
C ALA A 117 -5.20 -15.45 -8.72
N VAL A 118 -4.10 -14.67 -8.77
CA VAL A 118 -2.76 -15.18 -8.43
C VAL A 118 -2.71 -15.60 -6.97
N HIS A 119 -3.23 -14.79 -6.05
CA HIS A 119 -3.32 -15.13 -4.63
C HIS A 119 -4.05 -16.46 -4.39
N HIS A 120 -5.17 -16.74 -5.06
CA HIS A 120 -5.85 -18.03 -4.93
C HIS A 120 -5.02 -19.24 -5.39
N VAL A 121 -4.09 -19.02 -6.33
CA VAL A 121 -3.20 -20.08 -6.85
C VAL A 121 -1.98 -20.26 -5.96
N THR A 122 -1.46 -19.18 -5.35
CA THR A 122 -0.19 -19.19 -4.61
C THR A 122 -0.32 -19.12 -3.10
N ALA A 123 -1.51 -18.88 -2.55
CA ALA A 123 -1.74 -18.88 -1.11
C ALA A 123 -1.31 -20.23 -0.51
N GLY A 124 -0.58 -20.21 0.60
CA GLY A 124 -0.05 -21.43 1.24
C GLY A 124 1.16 -22.07 0.56
N ASP A 125 1.56 -21.61 -0.63
CA ASP A 125 2.80 -22.01 -1.33
C ASP A 125 3.92 -21.03 -0.97
N LEU A 126 4.90 -21.50 -0.19
CA LEU A 126 6.02 -20.69 0.25
C LEU A 126 6.83 -20.15 -0.94
N ASP A 127 7.10 -20.93 -1.97
CA ASP A 127 8.04 -20.53 -3.01
C ASP A 127 7.43 -19.55 -4.02
N ARG A 128 6.09 -19.49 -4.08
CA ARG A 128 5.34 -18.63 -5.02
C ARG A 128 4.58 -17.47 -4.35
N ARG A 129 4.68 -17.32 -3.03
CA ARG A 129 3.98 -16.29 -2.25
C ARG A 129 4.32 -14.84 -2.64
N GLY A 130 3.42 -13.92 -2.32
CA GLY A 130 3.70 -12.48 -2.25
C GLY A 130 2.84 -11.59 -3.15
N THR A 131 2.20 -12.13 -4.17
CA THR A 131 1.23 -11.35 -4.98
C THR A 131 -0.16 -11.47 -4.35
N GLY A 132 -0.70 -10.35 -3.85
CA GLY A 132 -1.98 -10.33 -3.15
C GLY A 132 -1.89 -10.77 -1.68
N ASP A 133 -0.71 -11.20 -1.23
CA ASP A 133 -0.46 -11.63 0.15
C ASP A 133 0.10 -10.51 1.02
N ILE A 134 -0.12 -10.65 2.33
CA ILE A 134 0.64 -9.91 3.33
C ILE A 134 2.00 -10.59 3.46
N ARG A 135 3.07 -9.83 3.19
CA ARG A 135 4.43 -10.36 3.21
C ARG A 135 4.75 -10.96 4.57
N THR A 136 5.08 -12.25 4.58
CA THR A 136 5.45 -12.98 5.79
C THR A 136 6.74 -13.74 5.52
N LEU A 137 7.72 -13.52 6.39
CA LEU A 137 9.02 -14.20 6.33
C LEU A 137 8.97 -15.51 7.11
N THR A 138 9.76 -16.49 6.68
CA THR A 138 10.05 -17.67 7.50
C THR A 138 11.00 -17.29 8.64
N VAL A 139 11.09 -18.14 9.67
CA VAL A 139 12.04 -17.94 10.77
C VAL A 139 13.46 -17.83 10.24
N GLU A 140 13.83 -18.71 9.31
CA GLU A 140 15.17 -18.72 8.71
C GLU A 140 15.42 -17.47 7.86
N GLU A 141 14.48 -17.07 7.02
CA GLU A 141 14.61 -15.84 6.23
C GLU A 141 14.75 -14.57 7.09
N TYR A 142 14.17 -14.57 8.29
CA TYR A 142 14.34 -13.49 9.26
C TYR A 142 15.72 -13.56 9.93
N ARG A 143 16.22 -14.76 10.25
CA ARG A 143 17.58 -14.96 10.81
C ARG A 143 18.67 -14.62 9.81
N GLU A 144 18.49 -14.90 8.53
CA GLU A 144 19.44 -14.51 7.48
C GLU A 144 19.33 -13.04 7.07
N ALA A 145 18.24 -12.36 7.45
CA ALA A 145 18.03 -10.96 7.10
C ALA A 145 18.99 -10.03 7.84
N SER A 146 19.49 -9.01 7.12
CA SER A 146 20.24 -7.91 7.72
C SER A 146 19.39 -7.14 8.75
N PHE A 147 20.07 -6.40 9.64
CA PHE A 147 19.43 -5.61 10.69
C PHE A 147 18.32 -4.69 10.14
N PHE A 148 18.57 -3.97 9.04
CA PHE A 148 17.58 -3.08 8.44
C PHE A 148 16.38 -3.82 7.83
N LYS A 149 16.60 -5.00 7.26
CA LYS A 149 15.50 -5.83 6.73
C LYS A 149 14.64 -6.36 7.88
N ARG A 150 15.24 -6.75 9.02
CA ARG A 150 14.53 -7.14 10.24
C ARG A 150 13.73 -5.98 10.83
N LEU A 151 14.34 -4.81 11.00
CA LEU A 151 13.67 -3.61 11.51
C LEU A 151 12.51 -3.18 10.61
N GLY A 152 12.73 -3.11 9.30
CA GLY A 152 11.69 -2.79 8.32
C GLY A 152 10.55 -3.81 8.35
N TYR A 153 10.86 -5.10 8.51
CA TYR A 153 9.85 -6.15 8.67
C TYR A 153 9.04 -6.00 9.96
N ARG A 154 9.69 -5.72 11.10
CA ARG A 154 9.02 -5.47 12.39
C ARG A 154 8.09 -4.26 12.31
N LEU A 155 8.54 -3.16 11.71
CA LEU A 155 7.72 -1.98 11.48
C LEU A 155 6.53 -2.31 10.57
N TYR A 156 6.77 -2.92 9.40
CA TYR A 156 5.73 -3.35 8.48
C TYR A 156 4.69 -4.25 9.14
N ARG A 157 5.11 -5.20 9.99
CA ARG A 157 4.24 -6.15 10.70
C ARG A 157 3.67 -5.61 12.02
N SER A 158 3.99 -4.37 12.41
CA SER A 158 3.45 -3.76 13.62
C SER A 158 1.95 -3.43 13.43
N PRO A 159 1.09 -3.58 14.46
CA PRO A 159 -0.32 -3.28 14.33
C PRO A 159 -0.60 -1.83 13.86
N LEU A 160 0.18 -0.86 14.36
CA LEU A 160 0.03 0.55 13.99
C LEU A 160 0.27 0.77 12.49
N VAL A 161 1.33 0.19 11.92
CA VAL A 161 1.60 0.32 10.49
C VAL A 161 0.59 -0.48 9.68
N MET A 162 0.28 -1.72 10.06
CA MET A 162 -0.62 -2.57 9.29
C MET A 162 -2.06 -2.07 9.24
N PHE A 163 -2.59 -1.58 10.36
CA PHE A 163 -4.01 -1.24 10.52
C PHE A 163 -4.26 0.26 10.62
N GLY A 164 -3.22 1.08 10.80
CA GLY A 164 -3.30 2.54 10.76
C GLY A 164 -2.82 3.12 9.41
N LEU A 165 -1.57 2.89 9.03
CA LEU A 165 -0.97 3.48 7.82
C LEU A 165 -1.21 2.67 6.54
N GLY A 166 -1.17 1.35 6.65
CA GLY A 166 -1.34 0.38 5.56
C GLY A 166 -2.64 0.56 4.77
N PRO A 167 -3.81 0.75 5.42
CA PRO A 167 -5.07 0.98 4.72
C PRO A 167 -5.02 2.20 3.81
N GLY A 168 -4.57 3.34 4.33
CA GLY A 168 -4.38 4.56 3.54
C GLY A 168 -3.40 4.34 2.39
N TRP A 169 -2.26 3.71 2.66
CA TRP A 169 -1.27 3.39 1.62
C TRP A 169 -1.86 2.55 0.48
N VAL A 170 -2.62 1.50 0.79
CA VAL A 170 -3.19 0.60 -0.24
C VAL A 170 -4.24 1.32 -1.08
N PHE A 171 -5.25 1.91 -0.44
CA PHE A 171 -6.46 2.37 -1.12
C PHE A 171 -6.32 3.79 -1.70
N LEU A 172 -5.58 4.69 -1.03
CA LEU A 172 -5.40 6.06 -1.53
C LEU A 172 -4.24 6.18 -2.51
N LEU A 173 -3.17 5.39 -2.35
CA LEU A 173 -1.93 5.57 -3.10
C LEU A 173 -1.62 4.39 -4.02
N ARG A 174 -1.45 3.18 -3.47
CA ARG A 174 -0.96 2.03 -4.25
C ARG A 174 -1.93 1.64 -5.36
N ASN A 175 -3.23 1.62 -5.08
CA ASN A 175 -4.27 1.28 -6.07
C ASN A 175 -4.38 2.28 -7.22
N ARG A 176 -3.62 3.40 -7.19
CA ARG A 176 -3.53 4.36 -8.31
C ARG A 176 -2.51 3.93 -9.36
N PHE A 177 -1.74 2.87 -9.10
CA PHE A 177 -0.73 2.31 -9.99
C PHE A 177 -0.95 0.80 -10.19
N PRO A 178 -0.69 0.26 -11.39
CA PRO A 178 -0.87 -1.17 -11.64
C PRO A 178 0.14 -2.03 -10.85
N PHE A 179 -0.28 -3.21 -10.40
CA PHE A 179 0.60 -4.15 -9.71
C PHE A 179 1.68 -4.74 -10.64
N ARG A 180 2.75 -5.30 -10.06
CA ARG A 180 3.83 -5.95 -10.84
C ARG A 180 3.24 -7.06 -11.74
N GLY A 181 3.80 -7.19 -12.95
CA GLY A 181 3.31 -8.13 -13.95
C GLY A 181 2.00 -7.71 -14.62
N TRP A 182 1.67 -6.42 -14.63
CA TRP A 182 0.45 -5.89 -15.23
C TRP A 182 0.41 -6.07 -16.74
N LYS A 183 -0.81 -6.24 -17.25
CA LYS A 183 -1.17 -6.30 -18.67
C LYS A 183 -1.89 -5.02 -19.07
N ARG A 184 -2.02 -4.75 -20.38
CA ARG A 184 -2.73 -3.55 -20.89
C ARG A 184 -4.11 -3.33 -20.26
N ARG A 185 -4.86 -4.42 -20.07
CA ARG A 185 -6.19 -4.41 -19.43
C ARG A 185 -6.15 -3.89 -17.99
N ASP A 186 -5.12 -4.24 -17.23
CA ASP A 186 -4.94 -3.81 -15.85
C ASP A 186 -4.63 -2.30 -15.79
N LEU A 187 -3.74 -1.83 -16.68
CA LEU A 187 -3.45 -0.42 -16.83
C LEU A 187 -4.71 0.38 -17.16
N TYR A 188 -5.52 -0.06 -18.13
CA TYR A 188 -6.78 0.60 -18.45
C TYR A 188 -7.76 0.59 -17.28
N SER A 189 -7.80 -0.49 -16.49
CA SER A 189 -8.62 -0.55 -15.29
C SER A 189 -8.18 0.46 -14.23
N VAL A 190 -6.88 0.64 -14.03
CA VAL A 190 -6.31 1.64 -13.12
C VAL A 190 -6.62 3.05 -13.61
N LEU A 191 -6.35 3.35 -14.89
CA LEU A 191 -6.62 4.65 -15.50
C LEU A 191 -8.11 5.02 -15.41
N PHE A 192 -9.00 4.09 -15.78
CA PHE A 192 -10.44 4.29 -15.68
C PHE A 192 -10.87 4.61 -14.26
N THR A 193 -10.37 3.86 -13.27
CA THR A 193 -10.67 4.10 -11.86
C THR A 193 -10.12 5.45 -11.39
N ASN A 194 -8.90 5.83 -11.79
CA ASN A 194 -8.30 7.12 -11.46
C ASN A 194 -9.13 8.29 -12.03
N ILE A 195 -9.54 8.19 -13.31
CA ILE A 195 -10.37 9.20 -13.96
C ILE A 195 -11.72 9.31 -13.26
N ALA A 196 -12.38 8.18 -12.99
CA ALA A 196 -13.67 8.17 -12.29
C ALA A 196 -13.57 8.81 -10.90
N LEU A 197 -12.54 8.48 -10.11
CA LEU A 197 -12.32 9.11 -8.80
C LEU A 197 -12.02 10.60 -8.93
N LEU A 198 -11.18 11.01 -9.89
CA LEU A 198 -10.91 12.42 -10.14
C LEU A 198 -12.21 13.17 -10.46
N THR A 199 -13.05 12.63 -11.35
CA THR A 199 -14.35 13.20 -11.69
C THR A 199 -15.26 13.31 -10.47
N ILE A 200 -15.38 12.26 -9.66
CA ILE A 200 -16.20 12.27 -8.43
C ILE A 200 -15.68 13.32 -7.44
N ILE A 201 -14.36 13.37 -7.19
CA ILE A 201 -13.75 14.30 -6.26
C ILE A 201 -13.92 15.74 -6.75
N SER A 202 -13.71 16.02 -8.04
CA SER A 202 -13.91 17.33 -8.64
C SER A 202 -15.38 17.77 -8.56
N ALA A 203 -16.33 16.88 -8.87
CA ALA A 203 -17.76 17.16 -8.75
C ALA A 203 -18.17 17.43 -7.29
N ALA A 204 -17.69 16.62 -6.35
CA ALA A 204 -17.94 16.83 -4.92
C ALA A 204 -17.31 18.15 -4.43
N SER A 205 -16.11 18.46 -4.89
CA SER A 205 -15.44 19.73 -4.57
C SER A 205 -16.22 20.94 -5.07
N ALA A 206 -16.85 20.85 -6.26
CA ALA A 206 -17.65 21.92 -6.83
C ALA A 206 -19.04 22.07 -6.20
N THR A 207 -19.58 21.01 -5.59
CA THR A 207 -20.96 20.99 -5.05
C THR A 207 -21.00 21.16 -3.54
N VAL A 208 -20.36 20.26 -2.79
CA VAL A 208 -20.36 20.25 -1.31
C VAL A 208 -19.07 20.79 -0.71
N GLY A 209 -18.05 21.02 -1.54
CA GLY A 209 -16.73 21.48 -1.13
C GLY A 209 -15.78 20.35 -0.77
N LEU A 210 -14.50 20.51 -1.13
CA LEU A 210 -13.47 19.49 -0.92
C LEU A 210 -13.29 19.10 0.55
N ARG A 211 -13.40 20.09 1.46
CA ARG A 211 -13.26 19.85 2.90
C ARG A 211 -14.37 18.96 3.45
N ALA A 212 -15.63 19.22 3.07
CA ALA A 212 -16.76 18.40 3.49
C ALA A 212 -16.67 16.99 2.90
N TYR A 213 -16.34 16.88 1.60
CA TYR A 213 -16.11 15.59 0.96
C TYR A 213 -15.02 14.78 1.67
N ALA A 214 -13.86 15.39 1.96
CA ALA A 214 -12.78 14.71 2.67
C ALA A 214 -13.18 14.30 4.10
N ALA A 215 -13.91 15.15 4.82
CA ALA A 215 -14.41 14.87 6.16
C ALA A 215 -15.44 13.72 6.21
N VAL A 216 -16.16 13.45 5.12
CA VAL A 216 -17.06 12.29 5.00
C VAL A 216 -16.34 11.06 4.48
N GLN A 217 -15.65 11.19 3.34
CA GLN A 217 -15.09 10.07 2.59
C GLN A 217 -13.89 9.44 3.29
N LEU A 218 -12.97 10.22 3.85
CA LEU A 218 -11.74 9.67 4.43
C LEU A 218 -12.01 8.81 5.67
N PRO A 219 -12.85 9.21 6.66
CA PRO A 219 -13.17 8.35 7.78
C PRO A 219 -13.83 7.03 7.35
N VAL A 220 -14.84 7.08 6.46
CA VAL A 220 -15.51 5.88 5.95
C VAL A 220 -14.53 4.95 5.25
N LEU A 221 -13.71 5.48 4.35
CA LEU A 221 -12.73 4.71 3.60
C LEU A 221 -11.67 4.10 4.51
N LEU A 222 -11.09 4.88 5.43
CA LEU A 222 -10.03 4.40 6.30
C LEU A 222 -10.52 3.34 7.29
N ILE A 223 -11.69 3.53 7.91
CA ILE A 223 -12.28 2.52 8.80
C ILE A 223 -12.57 1.23 8.01
N ALA A 224 -13.21 1.34 6.85
CA ALA A 224 -13.53 0.17 6.02
C ALA A 224 -12.27 -0.55 5.53
N ALA A 225 -11.26 0.20 5.10
CA ALA A 225 -9.98 -0.34 4.65
C ALA A 225 -9.21 -1.01 5.80
N THR A 226 -9.24 -0.45 7.01
CA THR A 226 -8.66 -1.10 8.21
C THR A 226 -9.36 -2.43 8.49
N VAL A 227 -10.69 -2.47 8.46
CA VAL A 227 -11.46 -3.71 8.63
C VAL A 227 -11.16 -4.71 7.49
N GLY A 228 -11.05 -4.24 6.25
CA GLY A 228 -10.69 -5.07 5.11
C GLY A 228 -9.31 -5.70 5.25
N ILE A 229 -8.29 -4.91 5.60
CA ILE A 229 -6.94 -5.44 5.86
C ILE A 229 -6.93 -6.40 7.06
N TRP A 230 -7.73 -6.12 8.11
CA TRP A 230 -7.91 -7.04 9.23
C TRP A 230 -8.47 -8.38 8.79
N LEU A 231 -9.52 -8.40 7.96
CA LEU A 231 -10.10 -9.63 7.42
C LEU A 231 -9.06 -10.41 6.60
N PHE A 232 -8.40 -9.78 5.63
CA PHE A 232 -7.33 -10.42 4.84
C PHE A 232 -6.19 -10.95 5.72
N TYR A 233 -5.84 -10.21 6.77
CA TYR A 233 -4.82 -10.64 7.72
C TYR A 233 -5.24 -11.92 8.41
N ILE A 234 -6.34 -11.92 9.17
CA ILE A 234 -6.75 -13.09 9.97
C ILE A 234 -7.23 -14.27 9.11
N GLN A 235 -7.55 -14.03 7.84
CA GLN A 235 -7.83 -15.06 6.85
C GLN A 235 -6.60 -15.93 6.52
N HIS A 236 -5.39 -15.35 6.49
CA HIS A 236 -4.15 -16.05 6.15
C HIS A 236 -3.04 -15.87 7.21
N ASN A 237 -3.40 -15.46 8.42
CA ASN A 237 -2.49 -15.26 9.52
C ASN A 237 -3.14 -15.72 10.82
N PHE A 238 -3.08 -17.02 11.08
CA PHE A 238 -3.66 -17.63 12.26
C PHE A 238 -2.85 -18.86 12.68
N ARG A 239 -3.08 -19.34 13.90
CA ARG A 239 -2.33 -20.48 14.44
C ARG A 239 -2.74 -21.77 13.75
N GLY A 240 -1.76 -22.59 13.37
CA GLY A 240 -2.01 -23.86 12.66
C GLY A 240 -2.32 -23.70 11.18
N ILE A 241 -2.08 -22.52 10.59
CA ILE A 241 -2.21 -22.31 9.15
C ILE A 241 -1.22 -23.19 8.37
N TYR A 242 -1.69 -23.79 7.28
CA TYR A 242 -0.85 -24.60 6.39
C TYR A 242 0.00 -23.72 5.47
N TRP A 243 1.30 -23.95 5.50
CA TRP A 243 2.28 -23.44 4.54
C TRP A 243 3.19 -24.60 4.13
N ALA A 244 3.48 -24.70 2.83
CA ALA A 244 4.39 -25.73 2.32
C ALA A 244 5.26 -25.19 1.19
N ARG A 245 6.43 -25.80 1.02
CA ARG A 245 7.27 -25.64 -0.17
C ARG A 245 6.57 -26.25 -1.38
N HIS A 246 6.79 -25.67 -2.56
CA HIS A 246 6.02 -25.95 -3.78
C HIS A 246 5.88 -27.46 -4.08
N GLU A 247 6.97 -28.21 -3.90
CA GLU A 247 7.04 -29.65 -4.13
C GLU A 247 6.11 -30.49 -3.25
N LYS A 248 5.73 -29.96 -2.08
CA LYS A 248 4.92 -30.62 -1.06
C LYS A 248 3.52 -30.01 -0.91
N VAL A 249 3.14 -29.07 -1.78
CA VAL A 249 1.85 -28.39 -1.71
C VAL A 249 0.72 -29.38 -1.98
N ASP A 250 -0.18 -29.53 -1.02
CA ASP A 250 -1.47 -30.21 -1.20
C ASP A 250 -2.57 -29.15 -1.43
N PRO A 251 -3.18 -29.09 -2.63
CA PRO A 251 -4.21 -28.09 -2.94
C PRO A 251 -5.45 -28.14 -2.03
N ILE A 252 -5.82 -29.31 -1.52
CA ILE A 252 -6.99 -29.45 -0.64
C ILE A 252 -6.65 -28.95 0.76
N ARG A 253 -5.45 -29.28 1.27
CA ARG A 253 -4.99 -28.74 2.56
C ARG A 253 -4.75 -27.24 2.51
N VAL A 254 -4.19 -26.71 1.42
CA VAL A 254 -4.09 -25.25 1.22
C VAL A 254 -5.45 -24.59 1.35
N ALA A 255 -6.49 -25.15 0.75
CA ALA A 255 -7.81 -24.54 0.78
C ALA A 255 -8.50 -24.65 2.16
N LEU A 256 -8.34 -25.78 2.86
CA LEU A 256 -8.97 -26.02 4.17
C LEU A 256 -8.19 -25.45 5.35
N GLU A 257 -6.87 -25.59 5.34
CA GLU A 257 -5.98 -25.26 6.45
C GLU A 257 -5.13 -23.99 6.16
N GLY A 258 -5.01 -23.56 4.90
CA GLY A 258 -4.29 -22.33 4.50
C GLY A 258 -5.13 -21.05 4.58
N ALA A 259 -6.43 -21.19 4.91
CA ALA A 259 -7.37 -20.09 5.08
C ALA A 259 -8.28 -20.35 6.29
N SER A 260 -8.68 -19.30 7.02
CA SER A 260 -9.47 -19.48 8.24
C SER A 260 -10.99 -19.59 8.00
N TYR A 261 -11.68 -20.18 8.96
CA TYR A 261 -13.12 -19.97 9.18
C TYR A 261 -13.31 -18.90 10.25
N TYR A 262 -13.59 -17.66 9.87
CA TYR A 262 -13.84 -16.56 10.79
C TYR A 262 -15.31 -16.50 11.20
N LYS A 263 -15.63 -17.09 12.36
CA LYS A 263 -16.98 -17.14 12.92
C LYS A 263 -17.34 -15.80 13.56
N LEU A 264 -18.07 -14.99 12.81
CA LEU A 264 -18.57 -13.69 13.21
C LEU A 264 -19.99 -13.79 13.82
N PRO A 265 -20.36 -12.90 14.76
CA PRO A 265 -21.76 -12.70 15.14
C PRO A 265 -22.61 -12.32 13.92
N ARG A 266 -23.92 -12.66 13.94
CA ARG A 266 -24.83 -12.52 12.79
C ARG A 266 -24.77 -11.15 12.11
N LEU A 267 -24.74 -10.06 12.88
CA LEU A 267 -24.67 -8.70 12.35
C LEU A 267 -23.39 -8.45 11.57
N LEU A 268 -22.24 -8.82 12.13
CA LEU A 268 -20.94 -8.65 11.47
C LEU A 268 -20.80 -9.60 10.28
N GLN A 269 -21.27 -10.85 10.41
CA GLN A 269 -21.31 -11.80 9.30
C GLN A 269 -22.12 -11.25 8.12
N TRP A 270 -23.23 -10.55 8.41
CA TRP A 270 -24.00 -9.84 7.39
C TRP A 270 -23.18 -8.70 6.77
N PHE A 271 -22.61 -7.78 7.53
CA PHE A 271 -21.79 -6.71 6.93
C PHE A 271 -20.57 -7.22 6.16
N THR A 272 -20.00 -8.34 6.58
CA THR A 272 -18.92 -9.01 5.84
C THR A 272 -19.44 -10.02 4.82
N ALA A 273 -20.72 -9.95 4.41
CA ALA A 273 -21.37 -10.82 3.44
C ALA A 273 -20.82 -12.26 3.45
N ASN A 274 -20.86 -12.97 4.59
CA ASN A 274 -20.38 -14.35 4.72
C ASN A 274 -18.90 -14.64 4.32
N ILE A 275 -18.05 -13.64 4.06
CA ILE A 275 -16.63 -13.88 3.71
C ILE A 275 -15.83 -14.53 4.85
N GLY A 276 -16.40 -14.61 6.06
CA GLY A 276 -15.84 -15.38 7.16
C GLY A 276 -15.67 -16.87 6.83
N PHE A 277 -16.44 -17.42 5.89
CA PHE A 277 -16.21 -18.77 5.33
C PHE A 277 -15.09 -18.79 4.29
N HIS A 278 -13.95 -18.14 4.59
CA HIS A 278 -12.89 -17.87 3.60
C HIS A 278 -12.18 -19.13 3.10
N HIS A 279 -11.94 -20.10 3.98
CA HIS A 279 -11.49 -21.44 3.57
C HIS A 279 -12.37 -22.05 2.46
N LEU A 280 -13.69 -22.00 2.62
CA LEU A 280 -14.64 -22.50 1.62
C LEU A 280 -14.61 -21.68 0.32
N HIS A 281 -14.43 -20.37 0.44
CA HIS A 281 -14.16 -19.50 -0.70
C HIS A 281 -12.88 -19.93 -1.45
N HIS A 282 -11.79 -20.27 -0.76
CA HIS A 282 -10.57 -20.81 -1.40
C HIS A 282 -10.78 -22.17 -2.06
N ILE A 283 -11.62 -23.04 -1.49
CA ILE A 283 -11.97 -24.34 -2.10
C ILE A 283 -12.65 -24.13 -3.46
N ARG A 284 -13.62 -23.21 -3.51
CA ARG A 284 -14.37 -22.91 -4.74
C ARG A 284 -14.76 -21.44 -4.80
N PRO A 285 -13.90 -20.56 -5.36
CA PRO A 285 -14.18 -19.12 -5.47
C PRO A 285 -15.42 -18.78 -6.31
N GLY A 286 -15.91 -19.75 -7.09
CA GLY A 286 -17.14 -19.66 -7.85
C GLY A 286 -18.42 -19.69 -7.00
N ILE A 287 -18.36 -19.98 -5.70
CA ILE A 287 -19.53 -19.92 -4.82
C ILE A 287 -19.78 -18.46 -4.42
N PRO A 288 -20.93 -17.86 -4.78
CA PRO A 288 -21.25 -16.51 -4.34
C PRO A 288 -21.42 -16.45 -2.83
N ASN A 289 -21.10 -15.30 -2.25
CA ASN A 289 -21.10 -15.11 -0.82
C ASN A 289 -22.43 -15.47 -0.12
N TYR A 290 -23.57 -15.26 -0.79
CA TYR A 290 -24.90 -15.58 -0.26
C TYR A 290 -25.23 -17.08 -0.26
N ARG A 291 -24.31 -17.94 -0.74
CA ARG A 291 -24.40 -19.41 -0.72
C ARG A 291 -23.27 -20.07 0.07
N LEU A 292 -22.29 -19.32 0.56
CA LEU A 292 -21.17 -19.87 1.34
C LEU A 292 -21.65 -20.59 2.61
N GLN A 293 -22.55 -19.97 3.37
CA GLN A 293 -23.07 -20.59 4.59
C GLN A 293 -23.86 -21.87 4.30
N GLU A 294 -24.73 -21.84 3.28
CA GLU A 294 -25.50 -23.00 2.82
C GLU A 294 -24.58 -24.16 2.42
N CYS A 295 -23.49 -23.85 1.71
CA CYS A 295 -22.49 -24.84 1.34
C CYS A 295 -21.73 -25.40 2.55
N PHE A 296 -21.37 -24.56 3.52
CA PHE A 296 -20.70 -24.99 4.74
C PHE A 296 -21.60 -25.94 5.55
N GLU A 297 -22.85 -25.58 5.78
CA GLU A 297 -23.82 -26.39 6.53
C GLU A 297 -24.09 -27.75 5.86
N ALA A 298 -24.11 -27.78 4.52
CA ALA A 298 -24.39 -28.98 3.75
C ALA A 298 -23.16 -29.85 3.44
N THR A 299 -21.96 -29.50 3.90
CA THR A 299 -20.73 -30.25 3.62
C THR A 299 -19.87 -30.39 4.90
N PRO A 300 -20.13 -31.42 5.73
CA PRO A 300 -19.40 -31.61 6.99
C PRO A 300 -17.88 -31.70 6.84
N GLN A 301 -17.39 -32.16 5.69
CA GLN A 301 -15.96 -32.33 5.41
C GLN A 301 -15.18 -31.00 5.33
N VAL A 302 -15.87 -29.87 5.15
CA VAL A 302 -15.21 -28.54 5.15
C VAL A 302 -15.22 -27.87 6.52
N HIS A 303 -15.72 -28.55 7.57
CA HIS A 303 -15.81 -27.98 8.91
C HIS A 303 -14.43 -27.94 9.57
N VAL A 304 -13.85 -26.74 9.63
CA VAL A 304 -12.57 -26.46 10.29
C VAL A 304 -12.77 -25.70 11.59
N PRO A 305 -11.81 -25.76 12.54
CA PRO A 305 -11.91 -25.03 13.80
C PRO A 305 -12.16 -23.53 13.60
N PRO A 306 -13.18 -22.94 14.25
CA PRO A 306 -13.53 -21.54 14.03
C PRO A 306 -12.53 -20.60 14.72
N LEU A 307 -12.14 -19.56 14.00
CA LEU A 307 -11.51 -18.38 14.54
C LEU A 307 -12.61 -17.40 14.97
N THR A 308 -12.67 -17.05 16.26
CA THR A 308 -13.60 -16.02 16.78
C THR A 308 -12.89 -14.67 16.86
N ILE A 309 -13.64 -13.57 17.05
CA ILE A 309 -13.05 -12.24 17.24
C ILE A 309 -11.98 -12.25 18.33
N ARG A 310 -12.30 -12.81 19.51
CA ARG A 310 -11.34 -12.91 20.63
C ARG A 310 -10.09 -13.72 20.26
N LYS A 311 -10.25 -14.88 19.60
CA LYS A 311 -9.10 -15.71 19.17
C LYS A 311 -8.27 -15.01 18.08
N SER A 312 -8.91 -14.26 17.17
CA SER A 312 -8.23 -13.55 16.09
C SER A 312 -7.28 -12.45 16.59
N LEU A 313 -7.51 -11.88 17.78
CA LEU A 313 -6.56 -10.94 18.38
C LEU A 313 -5.21 -11.59 18.69
N SER A 314 -5.18 -12.89 19.02
CA SER A 314 -3.92 -13.60 19.21
C SER A 314 -3.11 -13.75 17.93
N SER A 315 -3.74 -13.67 16.75
CA SER A 315 -3.03 -13.67 15.46
C SER A 315 -2.06 -12.50 15.31
N LEU A 316 -2.28 -11.40 16.04
CA LEU A 316 -1.36 -10.27 16.05
C LEU A 316 0.02 -10.63 16.59
N SER A 317 0.16 -11.65 17.45
CA SER A 317 1.46 -12.08 17.94
C SER A 317 2.20 -12.97 16.94
N LEU A 318 1.51 -13.49 15.93
CA LEU A 318 2.06 -14.37 14.90
C LEU A 318 2.72 -13.53 13.79
N LYS A 319 4.05 -13.64 13.69
CA LYS A 319 4.86 -12.75 12.87
C LYS A 319 5.71 -13.48 11.83
N LEU A 320 6.00 -14.75 12.03
CA LEU A 320 6.90 -15.53 11.16
C LEU A 320 6.26 -16.88 10.84
N ILE A 321 6.70 -17.49 9.75
CA ILE A 321 6.36 -18.88 9.41
C ILE A 321 7.46 -19.78 9.95
N ASP A 322 7.08 -20.76 10.77
CA ASP A 322 7.95 -21.80 11.28
C ASP A 322 7.79 -23.03 10.36
N GLU A 323 8.80 -23.27 9.54
CA GLU A 323 8.80 -24.39 8.58
C GLU A 323 9.02 -25.74 9.28
N GLU A 324 9.72 -25.76 10.42
CA GLU A 324 10.07 -26.99 11.14
C GLU A 324 8.87 -27.52 11.93
N ASN A 325 8.21 -26.64 12.68
CA ASN A 325 7.07 -27.02 13.52
C ASN A 325 5.71 -26.85 12.82
N GLY A 326 5.71 -26.25 11.63
CA GLY A 326 4.52 -25.97 10.84
C GLY A 326 3.73 -24.75 11.33
N GLY A 327 3.34 -23.91 10.38
CA GLY A 327 2.46 -22.77 10.62
C GLY A 327 3.19 -21.52 11.11
N MET A 328 2.53 -20.70 11.92
CA MET A 328 3.03 -19.38 12.30
C MET A 328 3.40 -19.26 13.78
N VAL A 329 4.45 -18.48 14.03
CA VAL A 329 5.02 -18.23 15.37
C VAL A 329 5.28 -16.74 15.60
N GLY A 330 5.32 -16.34 16.86
CA GLY A 330 5.78 -15.01 17.27
C GLY A 330 7.30 -14.95 17.39
N PHE A 331 7.85 -13.73 17.45
CA PHE A 331 9.31 -13.54 17.59
C PHE A 331 9.88 -14.25 18.83
N THR A 332 9.26 -14.05 19.99
CA THR A 332 9.72 -14.67 21.24
C THR A 332 9.70 -16.20 21.18
N SER A 333 8.62 -16.79 20.64
CA SER A 333 8.49 -18.24 20.50
C SER A 333 9.50 -18.84 19.51
N ALA A 334 9.93 -18.07 18.51
CA ALA A 334 10.96 -18.46 17.56
C ALA A 334 12.41 -18.32 18.10
N GLY A 335 12.56 -18.04 19.40
CA GLY A 335 13.87 -17.79 20.04
C GLY A 335 14.52 -16.47 19.61
N ILE A 336 13.78 -15.57 18.96
CA ILE A 336 14.28 -14.26 18.54
C ILE A 336 14.12 -13.32 19.74
N ALA A 337 15.16 -13.27 20.59
CA ALA A 337 15.18 -12.39 21.75
C ALA A 337 14.91 -10.94 21.33
N SER A 338 14.00 -10.24 22.04
CA SER A 338 13.70 -8.83 21.82
C SER A 338 14.93 -7.93 22.04
N THR A 339 15.94 -8.43 22.75
CA THR A 339 17.12 -7.71 23.24
C THR A 339 18.42 -8.05 22.50
N ALA A 340 18.54 -9.18 21.80
CA ALA A 340 19.79 -9.56 21.12
C ALA A 340 20.10 -8.67 19.91
N ASP A 341 19.08 -8.24 19.16
CA ASP A 341 19.22 -7.27 18.07
C ASP A 341 19.64 -5.87 18.59
N ALA A 342 19.27 -5.53 19.85
CA ALA A 342 19.66 -4.28 20.49
C ALA A 342 21.06 -4.37 21.12
N GLN A 343 21.37 -5.44 21.86
CA GLN A 343 22.68 -5.65 22.46
C GLN A 343 23.78 -5.78 21.40
N GLY A 344 23.51 -6.46 20.28
CA GLY A 344 24.39 -6.47 19.12
C GLY A 344 24.67 -5.04 18.64
N ALA A 345 23.62 -4.27 18.34
CA ALA A 345 23.74 -2.88 17.87
C ALA A 345 24.40 -1.92 18.87
N PHE A 346 24.35 -2.18 20.19
CA PHE A 346 24.99 -1.34 21.22
C PHE A 346 26.39 -1.80 21.64
N THR A 347 26.90 -2.92 21.11
CA THR A 347 28.34 -3.25 21.23
C THR A 347 29.15 -2.41 20.25
N LEU A 348 30.42 -2.09 20.56
CA LEU A 348 31.33 -1.40 19.63
C LEU A 348 31.39 -2.07 18.25
N ASN A 349 31.34 -3.40 18.21
CA ASN A 349 31.35 -4.17 16.97
C ASN A 349 30.03 -4.11 16.18
N GLY A 350 28.88 -4.11 16.85
CA GLY A 350 27.60 -3.94 16.15
C GLY A 350 27.24 -2.49 15.87
N LEU A 351 27.74 -1.50 16.62
CA LEU A 351 27.76 -0.09 16.22
C LEU A 351 28.63 0.09 14.98
N ARG A 352 29.81 -0.53 14.94
CA ARG A 352 30.67 -0.53 13.75
C ARG A 352 30.01 -1.24 12.58
N GLY A 353 29.38 -2.40 12.78
CA GLY A 353 28.62 -3.13 11.76
C GLY A 353 27.42 -2.33 11.26
N LEU A 354 26.65 -1.72 12.15
CA LEU A 354 25.54 -0.82 11.85
C LEU A 354 26.02 0.41 11.07
N LEU A 355 27.10 1.06 11.51
CA LEU A 355 27.69 2.19 10.82
C LEU A 355 28.26 1.78 9.47
N VAL A 356 28.81 0.57 9.32
CA VAL A 356 29.30 0.04 8.05
C VAL A 356 28.14 -0.30 7.12
N ASP A 357 27.05 -0.90 7.62
CA ASP A 357 25.84 -1.20 6.83
C ASP A 357 25.12 0.08 6.41
N ILE A 358 24.97 1.05 7.32
CA ILE A 358 24.53 2.41 6.99
C ILE A 358 25.51 2.98 5.98
N TRP A 359 26.82 2.96 6.22
CA TRP A 359 27.79 3.54 5.29
C TRP A 359 27.74 2.91 3.88
N ASN A 360 27.47 1.61 3.79
CA ASN A 360 27.44 0.86 2.55
C ASN A 360 26.10 1.02 1.81
N VAL A 361 24.98 1.18 2.53
CA VAL A 361 23.62 1.30 1.96
C VAL A 361 23.17 2.74 1.81
N PHE A 362 23.60 3.62 2.71
CA PHE A 362 23.17 5.01 2.80
C PHE A 362 23.88 5.81 1.71
N LEU A 363 23.17 5.99 0.60
CA LEU A 363 23.50 6.93 -0.46
C LEU A 363 23.26 8.36 0.02
N LEU A 364 23.87 8.79 1.13
CA LEU A 364 23.67 10.12 1.74
C LEU A 364 23.79 11.21 0.68
N HIS A 365 24.85 11.12 -0.13
CA HIS A 365 25.07 12.04 -1.25
C HIS A 365 23.91 12.02 -2.25
N ALA A 366 23.43 10.84 -2.69
CA ALA A 366 22.34 10.77 -3.65
C ALA A 366 21.03 11.32 -3.07
N VAL A 367 20.68 10.93 -1.84
CA VAL A 367 19.46 11.40 -1.17
C VAL A 367 19.46 12.92 -1.05
N VAL A 368 20.53 13.50 -0.50
CA VAL A 368 20.63 14.95 -0.27
C VAL A 368 20.73 15.72 -1.59
N ALA A 369 21.45 15.19 -2.59
CA ALA A 369 21.51 15.80 -3.92
C ALA A 369 20.14 15.80 -4.63
N HIS A 370 19.35 14.72 -4.50
CA HIS A 370 18.02 14.63 -5.08
C HIS A 370 17.02 15.56 -4.41
N VAL A 371 17.15 15.81 -3.10
CA VAL A 371 16.33 16.81 -2.39
C VAL A 371 16.51 18.19 -3.04
N ASN A 372 17.76 18.66 -3.21
CA ASN A 372 18.02 19.96 -3.86
C ASN A 372 17.51 20.01 -5.30
N ASN A 373 17.72 18.93 -6.06
CA ASN A 373 17.23 18.83 -7.44
C ASN A 373 15.70 18.83 -7.54
N GLY A 374 14.97 18.50 -6.47
CA GLY A 374 13.51 18.60 -6.40
C GLY A 374 13.01 19.94 -5.87
N LEU A 375 13.68 20.49 -4.85
CA LEU A 375 13.28 21.74 -4.19
C LEU A 375 13.41 22.96 -5.11
N ILE A 376 14.49 23.04 -5.89
CA ILE A 376 14.78 24.21 -6.73
C ILE A 376 13.78 24.36 -7.90
N PRO A 377 13.43 23.31 -8.66
CA PRO A 377 12.36 23.38 -9.65
C PRO A 377 11.00 23.76 -9.05
N ALA A 378 10.67 23.20 -7.88
CA ALA A 378 9.44 23.54 -7.18
C ALA A 378 9.42 25.01 -6.77
N ALA A 379 10.54 25.53 -6.24
CA ALA A 379 10.70 26.94 -5.89
C ALA A 379 10.55 27.86 -7.11
N ALA A 380 11.17 27.54 -8.25
CA ALA A 380 11.03 28.32 -9.47
C ALA A 380 9.59 28.33 -10.02
N PHE A 381 8.92 27.16 -10.00
CA PHE A 381 7.51 27.05 -10.42
C PHE A 381 6.56 27.83 -9.50
N LEU A 382 6.73 27.70 -8.19
CA LEU A 382 5.93 28.45 -7.21
C LEU A 382 6.18 29.96 -7.30
N LEU A 383 7.39 30.38 -7.65
CA LEU A 383 7.68 31.79 -7.89
C LEU A 383 6.96 32.32 -9.14
N LEU A 384 6.94 31.54 -10.23
CA LEU A 384 6.15 31.89 -11.42
C LEU A 384 4.66 32.02 -11.10
N LEU A 385 4.12 31.08 -10.34
CA LEU A 385 2.72 31.14 -9.90
C LEU A 385 2.46 32.35 -9.00
N SER A 386 3.37 32.66 -8.08
CA SER A 386 3.26 33.84 -7.22
C SER A 386 3.26 35.14 -8.04
N ILE A 387 4.14 35.25 -9.05
CA ILE A 387 4.17 36.40 -9.98
C ILE A 387 2.87 36.49 -10.78
N ALA A 388 2.33 35.37 -11.25
CA ALA A 388 1.11 35.35 -12.07
C ALA A 388 -0.18 35.62 -11.27
N THR A 389 -0.23 35.18 -10.01
CA THR A 389 -1.44 35.23 -9.17
C THR A 389 -1.42 36.38 -8.16
N GLY A 390 -0.25 36.94 -7.85
CA GLY A 390 -0.06 37.88 -6.75
C GLY A 390 -0.14 37.24 -5.36
N ASP A 391 -0.19 35.91 -5.24
CA ASP A 391 -0.33 35.22 -3.96
C ASP A 391 0.99 35.24 -3.15
N VAL A 392 0.94 35.90 -2.00
CA VAL A 392 2.07 36.09 -1.07
C VAL A 392 2.44 34.79 -0.34
N TYR A 393 1.50 33.85 -0.16
CA TYR A 393 1.78 32.57 0.50
C TYR A 393 2.64 31.66 -0.39
N LEU A 394 2.45 31.73 -1.70
CA LEU A 394 3.31 31.03 -2.66
C LEU A 394 4.75 31.54 -2.56
N GLU A 395 4.95 32.86 -2.55
CA GLU A 395 6.26 33.46 -2.42
C GLU A 395 6.95 33.10 -1.09
N ARG A 396 6.19 33.14 0.01
CA ARG A 396 6.71 32.68 1.31
C ARG A 396 7.15 31.23 1.22
N THR A 397 6.39 30.37 0.55
CA THR A 397 6.76 28.97 0.37
C THR A 397 8.08 28.84 -0.41
N VAL A 398 8.27 29.61 -1.48
CA VAL A 398 9.55 29.66 -2.23
C VAL A 398 10.73 29.94 -1.30
N LEU A 399 10.62 30.94 -0.41
CA LEU A 399 11.67 31.25 0.56
C LEU A 399 12.00 30.07 1.49
N HIS A 400 11.00 29.37 2.03
CA HIS A 400 11.24 28.19 2.87
C HIS A 400 11.96 27.07 2.11
N LEU A 401 11.58 26.82 0.85
CA LEU A 401 12.25 25.82 0.02
C LEU A 401 13.72 26.18 -0.24
N LEU A 402 14.01 27.47 -0.49
CA LEU A 402 15.39 27.95 -0.67
C LEU A 402 16.23 27.81 0.60
N LEU A 403 15.67 28.09 1.78
CA LEU A 403 16.37 27.93 3.05
C LEU A 403 16.69 26.45 3.34
N ILE A 404 15.73 25.55 3.09
CA ILE A 404 15.98 24.10 3.21
C ILE A 404 17.07 23.67 2.22
N ALA A 405 17.00 24.11 0.97
CA ALA A 405 18.03 23.81 -0.03
C ALA A 405 19.41 24.33 0.40
N LEU A 406 19.49 25.55 0.95
CA LEU A 406 20.74 26.15 1.43
C LEU A 406 21.40 25.32 2.54
N CYS A 407 20.61 24.77 3.46
CA CYS A 407 21.11 23.85 4.50
C CYS A 407 21.60 22.52 3.91
N MET A 408 20.97 22.04 2.85
CA MET A 408 21.28 20.73 2.25
C MET A 408 22.45 20.77 1.27
N ILE A 409 22.73 21.92 0.63
CA ILE A 409 23.83 22.06 -0.35
C ILE A 409 25.21 21.71 0.25
N PRO A 410 25.62 22.23 1.43
CA PRO A 410 26.89 21.82 2.07
C PRO A 410 26.97 20.33 2.34
N VAL A 411 25.87 19.73 2.84
CA VAL A 411 25.80 18.29 3.12
C VAL A 411 25.99 17.49 1.82
N SER A 412 25.33 17.89 0.73
CA SER A 412 25.50 17.29 -0.60
C SER A 412 26.94 17.44 -1.12
N PHE A 413 27.55 18.61 -0.92
CA PHE A 413 28.91 18.91 -1.38
C PHE A 413 29.95 18.01 -0.69
N PHE A 414 29.98 18.00 0.64
CA PHE A 414 30.96 17.23 1.40
C PHE A 414 30.75 15.71 1.25
N SER A 415 29.49 15.25 1.29
CA SER A 415 29.19 13.83 1.02
C SER A 415 29.58 13.42 -0.40
N GLY A 416 29.46 14.32 -1.38
CA GLY A 416 29.89 14.10 -2.76
C GLY A 416 31.40 14.00 -2.93
N ILE A 417 32.16 14.85 -2.24
CA ILE A 417 33.63 14.75 -2.22
C ILE A 417 34.08 13.43 -1.59
N LEU A 418 33.41 13.01 -0.51
CA LEU A 418 33.72 11.77 0.18
C LEU A 418 33.41 10.54 -0.68
N ASP A 419 32.26 10.56 -1.37
CA ASP A 419 31.89 9.55 -2.37
C ASP A 419 32.89 9.51 -3.54
N TRP A 420 33.32 10.67 -4.04
CA TRP A 420 34.33 10.76 -5.09
C TRP A 420 35.66 10.13 -4.67
N ARG A 421 36.14 10.40 -3.45
CA ARG A 421 37.38 9.80 -2.91
C ARG A 421 37.26 8.30 -2.68
N ARG A 422 36.12 7.82 -2.15
CA ARG A 422 35.95 6.40 -1.79
C ARG A 422 35.56 5.51 -2.97
N LYS A 423 34.61 5.96 -3.80
CA LYS A 423 34.02 5.14 -4.88
C LYS A 423 34.77 5.27 -6.20
N PHE A 424 35.45 6.38 -6.42
CA PHE A 424 36.16 6.68 -7.67
C PHE A 424 37.66 6.92 -7.45
N HIS A 425 38.18 6.60 -6.27
CA HIS A 425 39.61 6.74 -5.91
C HIS A 425 40.21 8.12 -6.24
N GLY A 426 39.39 9.18 -6.21
CA GLY A 426 39.82 10.53 -6.56
C GLY A 426 40.12 10.74 -8.04
N ALA A 427 39.52 9.94 -8.94
CA ALA A 427 39.70 10.05 -10.38
C ALA A 427 39.45 11.47 -10.88
N ARG A 428 40.42 12.04 -11.63
CA ARG A 428 40.37 13.42 -12.13
C ARG A 428 39.56 13.58 -13.41
N ALA A 429 38.34 13.04 -13.44
CA ALA A 429 37.47 13.21 -14.59
C ALA A 429 36.82 14.61 -14.61
N PRO A 430 36.68 15.26 -15.78
CA PRO A 430 36.05 16.59 -15.90
C PRO A 430 34.65 16.68 -15.28
N VAL A 431 33.92 15.57 -15.26
CA VAL A 431 32.57 15.47 -14.69
C VAL A 431 32.55 15.82 -13.18
N PHE A 432 33.57 15.44 -12.41
CA PHE A 432 33.63 15.74 -10.98
C PHE A 432 33.84 17.23 -10.73
N PHE A 433 34.78 17.85 -11.44
CA PHE A 433 35.03 19.29 -11.34
C PHE A 433 33.81 20.11 -11.75
N ARG A 434 33.11 19.72 -12.82
CA ARG A 434 31.86 20.37 -13.23
C ARG A 434 30.80 20.29 -12.12
N LYS A 435 30.62 19.14 -11.47
CA LYS A 435 29.67 19.02 -10.35
C LYS A 435 30.06 19.86 -9.14
N ILE A 436 31.35 19.95 -8.82
CA ILE A 436 31.85 20.80 -7.73
C ILE A 436 31.51 22.27 -8.01
N TRP A 437 31.86 22.77 -9.20
CA TRP A 437 31.56 24.15 -9.60
C TRP A 437 30.07 24.44 -9.63
N LEU A 438 29.26 23.54 -10.20
CA LEU A 438 27.80 23.70 -10.20
C LEU A 438 27.21 23.72 -8.78
N THR A 439 27.74 22.94 -7.85
CA THR A 439 27.27 22.95 -6.45
C THR A 439 27.63 24.27 -5.76
N VAL A 440 28.82 24.83 -6.02
CA VAL A 440 29.23 26.16 -5.54
C VAL A 440 28.35 27.25 -6.15
N SER A 441 28.12 27.23 -7.46
CA SER A 441 27.21 28.16 -8.14
C SER A 441 25.80 28.09 -7.57
N LEU A 442 25.30 26.87 -7.29
CA LEU A 442 24.00 26.69 -6.66
C LEU A 442 23.95 27.31 -5.27
N PHE A 443 24.97 27.10 -4.45
CA PHE A 443 25.07 27.70 -3.12
C PHE A 443 25.03 29.23 -3.18
N LEU A 444 25.80 29.84 -4.09
CA LEU A 444 25.85 31.28 -4.26
C LEU A 444 24.52 31.85 -4.75
N LEU A 445 23.87 31.19 -5.72
CA LEU A 445 22.57 31.62 -6.25
C LEU A 445 21.47 31.52 -5.19
N VAL A 446 21.35 30.38 -4.51
CA VAL A 446 20.33 30.16 -3.47
C VAL A 446 20.57 31.08 -2.26
N GLY A 447 21.83 31.24 -1.85
CA GLY A 447 22.21 32.16 -0.78
C GLY A 447 21.91 33.61 -1.12
N SER A 448 22.24 34.05 -2.35
CA SER A 448 21.93 35.40 -2.82
C SER A 448 20.43 35.66 -2.91
N ALA A 449 19.64 34.69 -3.37
CA ALA A 449 18.18 34.79 -3.37
C ALA A 449 17.62 34.92 -1.95
N ALA A 450 18.04 34.06 -1.02
CA ALA A 450 17.60 34.12 0.38
C ALA A 450 17.97 35.47 1.02
N MET A 451 19.20 35.93 0.82
CA MET A 451 19.69 37.21 1.34
C MET A 451 18.95 38.40 0.72
N ALA A 452 18.68 38.39 -0.59
CA ALA A 452 17.90 39.43 -1.27
C ALA A 452 16.51 39.59 -0.63
N ARG A 453 15.88 38.47 -0.24
CA ARG A 453 14.55 38.49 0.36
C ARG A 453 14.55 38.82 1.85
N LEU A 454 15.57 38.41 2.60
CA LEU A 454 15.66 38.61 4.05
C LEU A 454 16.24 39.97 4.44
N SER A 455 17.19 40.52 3.68
CA SER A 455 17.97 41.69 4.10
C SER A 455 17.61 43.00 3.41
N PHE A 456 17.11 42.98 2.17
CA PHE A 456 16.94 44.20 1.35
C PHE A 456 15.49 44.68 1.19
N GLY A 457 14.56 44.18 2.01
CA GLY A 457 13.15 44.55 1.96
C GLY A 457 12.47 44.31 0.60
N GLN A 458 11.31 44.94 0.36
CA GLN A 458 10.51 44.84 -0.88
C GLN A 458 10.97 45.80 -1.99
N SER A 459 12.25 46.22 -2.00
CA SER A 459 12.74 47.11 -3.06
C SER A 459 12.58 46.47 -4.46
N ALA A 460 12.38 47.27 -5.50
CA ALA A 460 12.26 46.74 -6.86
C ALA A 460 13.55 45.99 -7.26
N PHE A 461 14.70 46.50 -6.83
CA PHE A 461 16.00 45.89 -7.08
C PHE A 461 16.15 44.52 -6.39
N SER A 462 15.77 44.38 -5.12
CA SER A 462 15.85 43.09 -4.41
C SER A 462 14.94 42.03 -5.02
N ARG A 463 13.77 42.42 -5.54
CA ARG A 463 12.84 41.51 -6.24
C ARG A 463 13.43 40.94 -7.54
N TRP A 464 14.11 41.77 -8.32
CA TRP A 464 14.78 41.30 -9.54
C TRP A 464 15.96 40.37 -9.24
N ILE A 465 16.77 40.68 -8.22
CA ILE A 465 17.85 39.79 -7.76
C ILE A 465 17.27 38.46 -7.29
N TYR A 466 16.23 38.51 -6.45
CA TYR A 466 15.57 37.32 -5.93
C TYR A 466 15.06 36.42 -7.06
N ALA A 467 14.27 36.96 -7.99
CA ALA A 467 13.74 36.21 -9.12
C ALA A 467 14.86 35.70 -10.05
N GLY A 468 15.82 36.56 -10.39
CA GLY A 468 16.95 36.20 -11.24
C GLY A 468 17.77 35.04 -10.66
N CYS A 469 18.09 35.08 -9.38
CA CYS A 469 18.82 34.00 -8.71
C CYS A 469 18.03 32.69 -8.63
N VAL A 470 16.73 32.75 -8.35
CA VAL A 470 15.86 31.55 -8.33
C VAL A 470 15.79 30.93 -9.73
N PHE A 471 15.54 31.71 -10.78
CA PHE A 471 15.48 31.17 -12.15
C PHE A 471 16.84 30.68 -12.64
N ALA A 472 17.95 31.35 -12.30
CA ALA A 472 19.28 30.90 -12.65
C ALA A 472 19.70 29.61 -11.92
N SER A 473 19.11 29.31 -10.76
CA SER A 473 19.40 28.07 -10.03
C SER A 473 18.79 26.83 -10.69
N PHE A 474 17.73 26.99 -11.50
CA PHE A 474 17.07 25.90 -12.24
C PHE A 474 18.00 25.16 -13.22
N PRO A 475 18.65 25.82 -14.20
CA PRO A 475 19.58 25.13 -15.09
C PRO A 475 20.76 24.49 -14.35
N VAL A 476 21.17 25.05 -13.22
CA VAL A 476 22.26 24.49 -12.39
C VAL A 476 21.87 23.13 -11.81
N VAL A 477 20.67 22.97 -11.24
CA VAL A 477 20.21 21.67 -10.72
C VAL A 477 19.93 20.65 -11.83
N VAL A 478 19.47 21.10 -13.00
CA VAL A 478 19.30 20.25 -14.19
C VAL A 478 20.65 19.67 -14.61
N LEU A 479 21.69 20.51 -14.68
CA LEU A 479 23.05 20.08 -15.02
C LEU A 479 23.64 19.17 -13.93
N LEU A 480 23.42 19.46 -12.64
CA LEU A 480 23.83 18.57 -11.54
C LEU A 480 23.18 17.19 -11.64
N GLY A 481 21.89 17.14 -12.00
CA GLY A 481 21.17 15.90 -12.28
C GLY A 481 21.74 15.13 -13.47
N HIS A 482 21.99 15.82 -14.59
CA HIS A 482 22.58 15.24 -15.79
C HIS A 482 23.96 14.61 -15.51
N TYR A 483 24.86 15.36 -14.87
CA TYR A 483 26.18 14.84 -14.51
C TYR A 483 26.13 13.74 -13.44
N GLY A 484 25.13 13.77 -12.54
CA GLY A 484 24.85 12.68 -11.61
C GLY A 484 24.45 11.39 -12.32
N ALA A 485 23.54 11.48 -13.31
CA ALA A 485 23.12 10.34 -14.11
C ALA A 485 24.28 9.74 -14.93
N LYS A 486 25.14 10.59 -15.51
CA LYS A 486 26.33 10.15 -16.26
C LYS A 486 27.33 9.35 -15.41
N LEU A 487 27.49 9.73 -14.14
CA LEU A 487 28.33 8.97 -13.19
C LEU A 487 27.69 7.65 -12.77
N ALA A 488 26.36 7.61 -12.65
CA ALA A 488 25.64 6.38 -12.33
C ALA A 488 25.64 5.38 -13.49
N SER A 489 25.55 5.85 -14.73
CA SER A 489 25.58 5.01 -15.94
C SER A 489 26.96 4.46 -16.25
N ALA A 490 28.04 5.19 -15.93
CA ALA A 490 29.42 4.75 -16.10
C ALA A 490 29.87 3.67 -15.09
N ARG A 491 28.97 3.28 -14.17
CA ARG A 491 29.20 2.28 -13.11
C ARG A 491 28.70 0.87 -13.49
N LYS A 492 28.06 0.74 -14.65
CA LYS A 492 27.77 -0.53 -15.34
C LYS A 492 28.84 -0.71 -16.41
#